data_AF-A0A1H4LGK4-F1
#
_entry.id   AF-A0A1H4LGK4-F1
#
_cell.length_a   1.000
_cell.length_b   1.000
_cell.length_c   1.000
_cell.angle_alpha   90.00
_cell.angle_beta   90.00
_cell.angle_gamma   90.00
#
_symmetry.space_group_name_H-M   'P 1'
#
loop_
_entity.id
_entity.type
_entity.pdbx_description
1 polymer ?
#
loop_
_entity_poly.entity_id
_entity_poly.type
_entity_poly.pdbx_seq_one_letter_code
_entity_poly.pdbx_strand_id
1 'polypeptide(L)'
;MLAVLVVALAIKGFAFVNAMTFSAEAYEAAGKLTKQAWCVITGLGFAAQLVLIGSPIGIINLVFLIAALVYLADVRPALREVTSPRR
;
A
#
# COMPACT_ATOMS: atom_id res chain seq x y z
N MET A 1 -22.74 1.10 0.07
CA MET A 1 -21.78 0.57 -0.92
C MET A 1 -20.77 1.62 -1.39
N LEU A 2 -21.23 2.80 -1.85
CA LEU A 2 -20.35 3.89 -2.31
C LEU A 2 -19.28 4.30 -1.28
N ALA A 3 -19.65 4.44 -0.01
CA ALA A 3 -18.71 4.78 1.06
C ALA A 3 -17.55 3.76 1.16
N VAL A 4 -17.85 2.46 1.07
CA VAL A 4 -16.83 1.39 1.11
C VAL A 4 -15.88 1.50 -0.08
N LEU A 5 -16.42 1.76 -1.28
CA LEU A 5 -15.61 1.97 -2.48
C LEU A 5 -14.63 3.12 -2.31
N VAL A 6 -15.12 4.28 -1.86
CA VAL A 6 -14.32 5.50 -1.71
C VAL A 6 -13.26 5.33 -0.62
N VAL A 7 -13.62 4.74 0.53
CA VAL A 7 -12.68 4.50 1.63
C VAL A 7 -11.60 3.50 1.21
N ALA A 8 -11.97 2.38 0.59
CA ALA A 8 -10.99 1.40 0.10
C ALA A 8 -10.07 1.99 -0.96
N LEU A 9 -10.61 2.83 -1.86
CA LEU A 9 -9.81 3.54 -2.86
C LEU A 9 -8.83 4.52 -2.22
N ALA A 10 -9.27 5.29 -1.21
CA ALA A 10 -8.41 6.22 -0.49
C ALA A 10 -7.27 5.49 0.23
N ILE A 11 -7.56 4.37 0.91
CA ILE A 11 -6.55 3.56 1.60
C ILE A 11 -5.50 3.02 0.62
N LYS A 12 -5.96 2.40 -0.47
CA LYS A 12 -5.06 1.82 -1.50
C LYS A 12 -4.23 2.90 -2.20
N GLY A 13 -4.85 4.02 -2.55
CA GLY A 13 -4.17 5.16 -3.18
C GLY A 13 -3.13 5.78 -2.24
N PHE A 14 -3.48 5.96 -0.97
CA PHE A 14 -2.55 6.46 0.04
C PHE A 14 -1.35 5.52 0.25
N ALA A 15 -1.60 4.21 0.33
CA ALA A 15 -0.54 3.20 0.42
C ALA A 15 0.40 3.23 -0.79
N PHE A 16 -0.17 3.30 -2.01
CA PHE A 16 0.61 3.36 -3.25
C PHE A 16 1.47 4.61 -3.34
N VAL A 17 0.91 5.79 -3.04
CA VAL A 17 1.68 7.04 -3.01
C VAL A 17 2.79 6.96 -1.97
N ASN A 18 2.50 6.49 -0.75
CA ASN A 18 3.53 6.33 0.28
C ASN A 18 4.64 5.37 -0.18
N ALA A 19 4.31 4.27 -0.87
CA ALA A 19 5.31 3.32 -1.36
C ALA A 19 6.32 3.96 -2.33
N MET A 20 5.87 4.92 -3.13
CA MET A 20 6.75 5.65 -4.03
C MET A 20 7.63 6.69 -3.33
N THR A 21 7.18 7.25 -2.20
CA THR A 21 7.88 8.33 -1.48
C THR A 21 9.12 7.91 -0.71
N PHE A 22 9.27 6.64 -0.33
CA PHE A 22 10.48 6.15 0.35
C PHE A 22 11.57 5.76 -0.64
N SER A 23 12.85 5.91 -0.28
CA SER A 23 13.99 5.49 -1.11
C SER A 23 14.10 3.96 -1.14
N ALA A 24 14.73 3.40 -2.18
CA ALA A 24 14.94 1.95 -2.26
C ALA A 24 15.81 1.42 -1.12
N GLU A 25 16.85 2.17 -0.75
CA GLU A 25 17.74 1.91 0.38
C GLU A 25 16.98 1.78 1.71
N ALA A 26 15.91 2.54 1.92
CA ALA A 26 15.09 2.44 3.13
C ALA A 26 14.37 1.08 3.22
N TYR A 27 13.92 0.52 2.09
CA TYR A 27 13.31 -0.81 2.08
C TYR A 27 14.31 -1.91 2.41
N GLU A 28 15.53 -1.78 1.89
CA GLU A 28 16.63 -2.70 2.19
C GLU A 28 17.06 -2.59 3.65
N ALA A 29 17.24 -1.38 4.17
CA ALA A 29 17.59 -1.13 5.58
C ALA A 29 16.51 -1.62 6.55
N ALA A 30 15.23 -1.53 6.18
CA ALA A 30 14.11 -2.03 6.97
C ALA A 30 13.93 -3.57 6.88
N GLY A 31 14.71 -4.26 6.05
CA GLY A 31 14.60 -5.72 5.87
C GLY A 31 13.25 -6.17 5.30
N LYS A 32 12.57 -5.32 4.51
CA LYS A 32 11.29 -5.62 3.87
C LYS A 32 11.50 -6.02 2.40
N LEU A 33 10.44 -6.44 1.72
CA LEU A 33 10.49 -6.62 0.26
C LEU A 33 10.95 -5.32 -0.44
N THR A 34 11.52 -5.46 -1.64
CA THR A 34 12.07 -4.33 -2.40
C THR A 34 11.02 -3.24 -2.66
N LYS A 35 11.49 -2.00 -2.88
CA LYS A 35 10.63 -0.88 -3.28
C LYS A 35 9.74 -1.23 -4.47
N GLN A 36 10.32 -1.88 -5.48
CA GLN A 36 9.60 -2.28 -6.69
C GLN A 36 8.46 -3.25 -6.36
N ALA A 37 8.70 -4.26 -5.52
CA ALA A 37 7.67 -5.22 -5.12
C ALA A 37 6.49 -4.52 -4.42
N TRP A 38 6.76 -3.65 -3.43
CA TRP A 38 5.70 -2.94 -2.72
C TRP A 38 4.95 -1.93 -3.59
N CYS A 39 5.64 -1.22 -4.49
CA CYS A 39 5.00 -0.33 -5.45
C CYS A 39 4.08 -1.10 -6.41
N VAL A 40 4.51 -2.27 -6.90
CA VAL A 40 3.69 -3.12 -7.76
C VAL A 40 2.46 -3.65 -7.01
N ILE A 41 2.63 -4.19 -5.80
CA ILE A 41 1.52 -4.73 -5.00
C ILE A 41 0.47 -3.67 -4.70
N THR A 42 0.90 -2.51 -4.18
CA THR A 42 -0.01 -1.41 -3.84
C THR A 42 -0.61 -0.73 -5.08
N GLY A 43 0.18 -0.61 -6.16
CA GLY A 43 -0.26 -0.08 -7.44
C GLY A 43 -1.30 -0.94 -8.13
N LEU A 44 -1.08 -2.26 -8.18
CA LEU A 44 -2.07 -3.22 -8.67
C LEU A 44 -3.33 -3.19 -7.82
N GLY A 45 -3.20 -3.06 -6.51
CA GLY A 45 -4.35 -2.95 -5.63
C GLY A 45 -5.19 -1.70 -5.89
N PHE A 46 -4.54 -0.55 -6.07
CA PHE A 46 -5.20 0.71 -6.42
C PHE A 46 -5.86 0.63 -7.81
N ALA A 47 -5.14 0.11 -8.82
CA ALA A 47 -5.68 -0.08 -10.17
C ALA A 47 -6.87 -1.07 -10.19
N ALA A 48 -6.79 -2.18 -9.46
CA ALA A 48 -7.87 -3.15 -9.35
C ALA A 48 -9.14 -2.53 -8.76
N GLN A 49 -9.01 -1.63 -7.79
CA GLN A 49 -10.14 -0.90 -7.22
C GLN A 49 -10.83 0.01 -8.26
N LEU A 50 -10.05 0.64 -9.15
CA LEU A 50 -10.56 1.50 -10.23
C LEU A 50 -11.19 0.72 -11.38
N VAL A 51 -10.69 -0.48 -11.69
CA VAL A 51 -11.23 -1.32 -12.77
C VAL A 51 -12.46 -2.10 -12.30
N LEU A 52 -12.46 -2.60 -11.05
CA LEU A 52 -13.49 -3.49 -10.51
C LEU A 52 -14.51 -2.75 -9.63
N ILE A 53 -14.96 -1.56 -10.06
CA ILE A 53 -15.89 -0.70 -9.29
C ILE A 53 -17.21 -1.41 -8.97
N GLY A 54 -17.67 -2.31 -9.85
CA GLY A 54 -18.91 -3.08 -9.67
C GLY A 54 -18.85 -4.17 -8.58
N SER A 55 -17.66 -4.56 -8.12
CA SER A 55 -17.48 -5.57 -7.06
C SER A 55 -16.49 -5.11 -5.98
N PRO A 56 -16.92 -4.19 -5.09
CA PRO A 56 -16.06 -3.56 -4.09
C PRO A 56 -15.43 -4.54 -3.10
N ILE A 57 -16.12 -5.66 -2.85
CA ILE A 57 -15.81 -6.64 -1.81
C ILE A 57 -15.51 -8.02 -2.42
N GLY A 58 -15.28 -8.08 -3.74
CA GLY A 58 -14.82 -9.31 -4.38
C GLY A 58 -13.47 -9.76 -3.79
N ILE A 59 -13.20 -11.06 -3.83
CA ILE A 59 -11.98 -11.67 -3.25
C ILE A 59 -10.71 -10.92 -3.69
N ILE A 60 -10.63 -10.56 -4.97
CA ILE A 60 -9.49 -9.80 -5.53
C ILE A 60 -9.34 -8.44 -4.81
N ASN A 61 -10.42 -7.66 -4.71
CA ASN A 61 -10.37 -6.35 -4.06
C ASN A 61 -10.04 -6.45 -2.57
N LEU A 62 -10.52 -7.50 -1.91
CA LEU A 62 -10.24 -7.78 -0.51
C LEU A 62 -8.77 -8.16 -0.29
N VAL A 63 -8.20 -9.04 -1.11
CA VAL A 63 -6.77 -9.41 -1.04
C VAL A 63 -5.89 -8.18 -1.19
N PHE A 64 -6.18 -7.32 -2.18
CA PHE A 64 -5.42 -6.09 -2.36
C PHE A 64 -5.67 -5.05 -1.26
N LEU A 65 -6.86 -5.02 -0.66
CA LEU A 65 -7.11 -4.16 0.50
C LEU A 65 -6.27 -4.62 1.69
N ILE A 66 -6.23 -5.92 1.95
CA ILE A 66 -5.37 -6.51 2.99
C ILE A 66 -3.90 -6.16 2.71
N ALA A 67 -3.43 -6.31 1.48
CA ALA A 67 -2.06 -5.95 1.11
C ALA A 67 -1.74 -4.46 1.39
N ALA A 68 -2.68 -3.56 1.08
CA ALA A 68 -2.53 -2.14 1.40
C ALA A 68 -2.51 -1.89 2.92
N LEU A 69 -3.36 -2.57 3.70
CA LEU A 69 -3.36 -2.47 5.16
C LEU A 69 -2.07 -3.01 5.77
N VAL A 70 -1.55 -4.15 5.29
CA VAL A 70 -0.25 -4.70 5.70
C VAL A 70 0.87 -3.71 5.40
N TYR A 71 0.87 -3.09 4.21
CA TYR A 71 1.83 -2.03 3.90
C TYR A 71 1.76 -0.87 4.91
N LEU A 72 0.56 -0.41 5.24
CA LEU A 72 0.37 0.72 6.16
C LEU A 72 0.70 0.39 7.62
N ALA A 73 0.43 -0.83 8.06
CA ALA A 73 0.57 -1.26 9.45
C ALA A 73 1.97 -1.83 9.77
N ASP A 74 2.65 -2.44 8.80
CA ASP A 74 3.93 -3.11 9.02
C ASP A 74 5.08 -2.40 8.28
N VAL A 75 4.94 -2.20 6.97
CA VAL A 75 6.04 -1.70 6.13
C VAL A 75 6.30 -0.22 6.37
N ARG A 76 5.25 0.61 6.38
CA ARG A 76 5.38 2.06 6.55
C ARG A 76 5.98 2.45 7.91
N PRO A 77 5.62 1.85 9.05
CA PRO A 77 6.31 2.10 10.32
C PRO A 77 7.79 1.72 10.25
N ALA A 78 8.13 0.54 9.72
CA ALA A 78 9.53 0.11 9.59
C ALA A 78 10.36 1.06 8.71
N LEU A 79 9.80 1.53 7.59
CA LEU A 79 10.45 2.53 6.73
C LEU A 79 10.66 3.87 7.44
N ARG A 80 9.70 4.28 8.28
CA ARG A 80 9.81 5.51 9.06
C ARG A 80 10.87 5.40 10.15
N GLU A 81 11.01 4.25 10.79
CA GLU A 81 12.03 4.02 11.81
C GLU A 81 13.45 4.16 11.24
N VAL A 82 13.70 3.61 10.04
CA VAL A 82 15.02 3.72 9.40
C VAL A 82 15.28 5.07 8.74
N THR A 83 14.23 5.80 8.37
CA THR A 83 14.34 7.13 7.73
C THR A 83 14.32 8.28 8.75
N SER A 84 13.84 8.04 9.97
CA SER A 84 13.78 9.08 11.01
C SER A 84 15.19 9.51 11.40
N PRO A 85 15.52 10.81 11.35
CA PRO A 85 16.75 11.30 11.94
C PRO A 85 16.75 10.92 13.42
N ARG A 86 17.78 10.19 13.89
CA ARG A 86 17.98 9.94 15.32
C ARG A 86 18.05 11.30 16.01
N ARG A 87 17.05 11.62 16.82
CA ARG A 87 17.11 12.70 17.81
C ARG A 87 17.61 12.12 19.12
#